data_AF-A0AAE0C9E6-F1
#
_entry.id   AF-A0AAE0C9E6-F1
#
_cell.length_a   1.000
_cell.length_b   1.000
_cell.length_c   1.000
_cell.angle_alpha   90.00
_cell.angle_beta   90.00
_cell.angle_gamma   90.00
#
_symmetry.space_group_name_H-M   'P 1'
#
loop_
_entity.id
_entity.type
_entity.pdbx_description
1 polymer ?
#
loop_
_entity_poly.entity_id
_entity_poly.type
_entity_poly.pdbx_seq_one_letter_code
_entity_poly.pdbx_strand_id
1 'polypeptide(L)'
;MDQLMQNVRDIQKSLFERRICDLRIDPGMVEVVPWDQGNPAVEAIPYALKELSKKALHYHKREMQLVICGLPGERGDSKYTDCKAAVLHTCDLQIGCPVINVSCITKRLLPEGWWQSGGKVGANLAARWRQGGGKSFSKMGDFGPHTEPAYIQNLLLKFNTRLGGAHTSWEPHQTPTLKELLDPTIIIGGDCTRPCTGPGVAAIAGSVENTFTRYIGRFSRQPFGLGQQEILHNLKPMTVMMLKEWTAINRGVKPVNLIYLRDGVSVGQMDEVLEKEGQALVDAVQEMDGPGNERTTRICIIVICKGHKVHYYPQDERESLNGNPRPGTVVDDPDATDAKLVQFNMIAHAAIGRKSVKVPSYVCLYDEIWHPREKAYEVPLEHIQHLCFTLCHLYGYCRLAPALPAPVIYAHKVAERGRLYYQHLNNGSDSGSVSSTGDHGDAMSDQLPLHENIKNTMYW
;
A
#
# COMPACT_ATOMS: atom_id res chain seq x y z
N MET A 1 -38.18 -0.99 -15.55
CA MET A 1 -37.24 0.04 -15.06
C MET A 1 -37.42 0.28 -13.57
N ASP A 2 -38.66 0.34 -13.07
CA ASP A 2 -38.95 0.54 -11.64
C ASP A 2 -38.48 -0.60 -10.73
N GLN A 3 -38.57 -1.86 -11.20
CA GLN A 3 -38.02 -3.02 -10.49
C GLN A 3 -36.49 -2.99 -10.39
N LEU A 4 -35.81 -2.42 -11.41
CA LEU A 4 -34.34 -2.27 -11.42
C LEU A 4 -33.91 -1.18 -10.43
N MET A 5 -34.66 -0.08 -10.35
CA MET A 5 -34.41 1.00 -9.41
C MET A 5 -34.74 0.59 -7.97
N GLN A 6 -35.75 -0.25 -7.76
CA GLN A 6 -36.06 -0.83 -6.45
C GLN A 6 -34.93 -1.78 -5.98
N ASN A 7 -34.44 -2.65 -6.87
CA ASN A 7 -33.30 -3.52 -6.56
C ASN A 7 -32.01 -2.72 -6.24
N VAL A 8 -31.76 -1.60 -6.94
CA VAL A 8 -30.63 -0.71 -6.63
C VAL A 8 -30.77 -0.07 -5.25
N ARG A 9 -31.97 0.37 -4.86
CA ARG A 9 -32.23 0.92 -3.52
C ARG A 9 -32.10 -0.14 -2.44
N ASP A 10 -32.59 -1.36 -2.68
CA ASP A 10 -32.52 -2.46 -1.71
C ASP A 10 -31.07 -2.98 -1.53
N ILE A 11 -30.26 -2.95 -2.59
CA ILE A 11 -28.83 -3.24 -2.56
C ILE A 11 -28.05 -2.13 -1.83
N GLN A 12 -28.34 -0.86 -2.13
CA GLN A 12 -27.74 0.26 -1.40
C GLN A 12 -28.09 0.18 0.08
N LYS A 13 -29.35 -0.16 0.41
CA LYS A 13 -29.82 -0.37 1.78
C LYS A 13 -29.13 -1.56 2.46
N SER A 14 -28.93 -2.68 1.76
CA SER A 14 -28.20 -3.86 2.29
C SER A 14 -26.70 -3.62 2.50
N LEU A 15 -26.05 -2.84 1.64
CA LEU A 15 -24.65 -2.43 1.80
C LEU A 15 -24.48 -1.38 2.91
N PHE A 16 -25.48 -0.51 3.08
CA PHE A 16 -25.58 0.44 4.18
C PHE A 16 -25.83 -0.27 5.52
N GLU A 17 -26.67 -1.31 5.54
CA GLU A 17 -26.95 -2.17 6.70
C GLU A 17 -25.76 -3.05 7.12
N ARG A 18 -24.81 -3.34 6.19
CA ARG A 18 -23.52 -4.00 6.48
C ARG A 18 -22.34 -3.04 6.65
N ARG A 19 -22.61 -1.73 6.70
CA ARG A 19 -21.71 -0.61 7.06
C ARG A 19 -20.37 -0.47 6.31
N ILE A 20 -20.13 -1.14 5.19
CA ILE A 20 -18.88 -0.93 4.45
C ILE A 20 -19.07 -1.10 2.94
N CYS A 21 -19.01 0.02 2.21
CA CYS A 21 -18.57 0.14 0.81
C CYS A 21 -18.59 1.64 0.43
N ASP A 22 -17.52 2.39 0.71
CA ASP A 22 -17.28 3.68 0.02
C ASP A 22 -16.75 3.34 -1.38
N LEU A 23 -17.68 3.00 -2.28
CA LEU A 23 -17.36 2.62 -3.66
C LEU A 23 -17.26 3.88 -4.52
N ARG A 24 -16.05 4.20 -4.98
CA ARG A 24 -15.77 5.42 -5.76
C ARG A 24 -15.57 5.21 -7.26
N ILE A 25 -15.78 3.99 -7.73
CA ILE A 25 -15.61 3.63 -9.14
C ILE A 25 -16.83 4.12 -9.94
N ASP A 26 -16.60 5.08 -10.84
CA ASP A 26 -17.52 5.42 -11.91
C ASP A 26 -17.18 4.60 -13.17
N PRO A 27 -18.08 3.68 -13.55
CA PRO A 27 -18.07 3.02 -14.82
C PRO A 27 -17.68 3.80 -16.08
N GLY A 28 -18.24 4.99 -16.24
CA GLY A 28 -18.06 5.81 -17.44
C GLY A 28 -16.64 6.34 -17.59
N MET A 29 -15.87 6.26 -16.51
CA MET A 29 -14.56 6.90 -16.33
C MET A 29 -13.40 5.90 -16.21
N VAL A 30 -13.63 4.63 -16.58
CA VAL A 30 -12.59 3.58 -16.65
C VAL A 30 -12.30 3.25 -18.11
N GLU A 31 -11.04 3.37 -18.52
CA GLU A 31 -10.61 3.06 -19.88
C GLU A 31 -9.64 1.88 -19.93
N VAL A 32 -9.75 1.09 -21.00
CA VAL A 32 -8.82 0.01 -21.29
C VAL A 32 -7.97 0.37 -22.48
N VAL A 33 -6.66 0.26 -22.31
CA VAL A 33 -5.68 0.32 -23.38
C VAL A 33 -5.25 -1.13 -23.67
N PRO A 34 -5.76 -1.74 -24.77
CA PRO A 34 -5.37 -3.09 -25.12
C PRO A 34 -3.94 -3.14 -25.66
N TRP A 35 -3.24 -4.23 -25.36
CA TRP A 35 -2.10 -4.65 -26.18
C TRP A 35 -2.62 -5.54 -27.32
N ASP A 36 -2.29 -5.15 -28.55
CA ASP A 36 -2.59 -5.92 -29.76
C ASP A 36 -1.42 -6.89 -30.05
N GLN A 37 -1.72 -8.19 -30.01
CA GLN A 37 -0.76 -9.25 -30.32
C GLN A 37 -0.53 -9.41 -31.84
N GLY A 38 -1.39 -8.83 -32.68
CA GLY A 38 -1.41 -9.05 -34.12
C GLY A 38 -0.39 -8.24 -34.93
N ASN A 39 0.31 -7.27 -34.32
CA ASN A 39 1.25 -6.42 -35.04
C ASN A 39 2.64 -6.42 -34.38
N PRO A 40 3.54 -7.34 -34.78
CA PRO A 40 4.90 -7.44 -34.22
C PRO A 40 5.77 -6.20 -34.51
N ALA A 41 5.35 -5.30 -35.41
CA ALA A 41 6.03 -4.04 -35.71
C ALA A 41 5.71 -2.91 -34.72
N VAL A 42 4.77 -3.12 -33.79
CA VAL A 42 4.38 -2.11 -32.81
C VAL A 42 5.12 -2.39 -31.51
N GLU A 43 6.19 -1.63 -31.25
CA GLU A 43 6.81 -1.62 -29.93
C GLU A 43 5.75 -1.25 -28.88
N ALA A 44 5.55 -2.15 -27.90
CA ALA A 44 4.45 -2.07 -26.94
C ALA A 44 4.47 -0.77 -26.11
N ILE A 45 5.67 -0.23 -25.87
CA ILE A 45 5.89 0.99 -25.07
C ILE A 45 5.48 2.23 -25.89
N PRO A 46 6.07 2.53 -27.06
CA PRO A 46 5.63 3.63 -27.91
C PRO A 46 4.13 3.64 -28.22
N TYR A 47 3.51 2.47 -28.41
CA TYR A 47 2.06 2.41 -28.66
C TYR A 47 1.22 2.73 -27.43
N ALA A 48 1.48 2.08 -26.29
CA ALA A 48 0.76 2.36 -25.06
C ALA A 48 0.93 3.83 -24.67
N LEU A 49 2.15 4.36 -24.77
CA LEU A 49 2.44 5.77 -24.52
C LEU A 49 1.78 6.69 -25.54
N LYS A 50 1.78 6.37 -26.84
CA LYS A 50 1.12 7.17 -27.88
C LYS A 50 -0.39 7.20 -27.70
N GLU A 51 -1.01 6.08 -27.35
CA GLU A 51 -2.45 6.02 -27.08
C GLU A 51 -2.80 6.76 -25.79
N LEU A 52 -2.01 6.61 -24.72
CA LEU A 52 -2.16 7.39 -23.49
C LEU A 52 -2.00 8.89 -23.73
N SER A 53 -0.98 9.31 -24.50
CA SER A 53 -0.71 10.72 -24.82
C SER A 53 -1.76 11.33 -25.74
N LYS A 54 -2.26 10.61 -26.75
CA LYS A 54 -3.40 11.06 -27.57
C LYS A 54 -4.65 11.28 -26.72
N LYS A 55 -4.84 10.42 -25.72
CA LYS A 55 -5.99 10.46 -24.83
C LYS A 55 -5.79 11.38 -23.62
N ALA A 56 -4.57 11.84 -23.32
CA ALA A 56 -4.25 12.79 -22.25
C ALA A 56 -5.07 14.08 -22.33
N LEU A 57 -5.26 14.62 -23.53
CA LEU A 57 -6.12 15.80 -23.75
C LEU A 57 -7.60 15.52 -23.45
N HIS A 58 -8.03 14.27 -23.63
CA HIS A 58 -9.37 13.80 -23.33
C HIS A 58 -9.52 13.42 -21.85
N TYR A 59 -8.45 12.91 -21.22
CA TYR A 59 -8.34 12.58 -19.79
C TYR A 59 -8.53 13.82 -18.92
N HIS A 60 -7.91 14.94 -19.30
CA HIS A 60 -8.11 16.23 -18.63
C HIS A 60 -9.53 16.80 -18.83
N LYS A 61 -10.19 16.51 -19.95
CA LYS A 61 -11.53 17.04 -20.28
C LYS A 61 -12.70 16.19 -19.79
N ARG A 62 -12.49 14.90 -19.50
CA ARG A 62 -13.54 13.95 -19.12
C ARG A 62 -13.48 13.45 -17.68
N GLU A 63 -12.58 13.96 -16.83
CA GLU A 63 -12.41 13.50 -15.43
C GLU A 63 -12.24 11.97 -15.32
N MET A 64 -11.41 11.41 -16.21
CA MET A 64 -11.16 9.98 -16.22
C MET A 64 -10.50 9.53 -14.92
N GLN A 65 -11.06 8.49 -14.31
CA GLN A 65 -10.69 8.04 -12.98
C GLN A 65 -9.56 7.03 -12.99
N LEU A 66 -9.45 6.20 -14.04
CA LEU A 66 -8.55 5.06 -14.04
C LEU A 66 -8.29 4.52 -15.46
N VAL A 67 -7.06 4.05 -15.69
CA VAL A 67 -6.68 3.26 -16.89
C VAL A 67 -6.32 1.81 -16.52
N ILE A 68 -6.77 0.87 -17.35
CA ILE A 68 -6.31 -0.52 -17.34
C ILE A 68 -5.44 -0.72 -18.58
N CYS A 69 -4.17 -1.02 -18.39
CA CYS A 69 -3.22 -1.21 -19.49
C CYS A 69 -2.82 -2.68 -19.61
N GLY A 70 -3.02 -3.26 -20.79
CA GLY A 70 -2.48 -4.58 -21.13
C GLY A 70 -0.99 -4.48 -21.48
N LEU A 71 -0.16 -5.35 -20.91
CA LEU A 71 1.28 -5.37 -21.17
C LEU A 71 1.74 -6.70 -21.80
N PRO A 72 2.78 -6.68 -22.67
CA PRO A 72 3.39 -7.89 -23.20
C PRO A 72 4.16 -8.67 -22.13
N GLY A 73 4.31 -9.98 -22.33
CA GLY A 73 5.13 -10.85 -21.49
C GLY A 73 4.49 -11.27 -20.17
N GLU A 74 5.22 -12.09 -19.42
CA GLU A 74 4.82 -12.58 -18.10
C GLU A 74 5.39 -11.69 -16.98
N ARG A 75 4.82 -11.79 -15.78
CA ARG A 75 5.47 -11.20 -14.61
C ARG A 75 6.82 -11.88 -14.38
N GLY A 76 7.88 -11.09 -14.28
CA GLY A 76 9.26 -11.57 -14.12
C GLY A 76 10.08 -11.48 -15.41
N ASP A 77 9.43 -11.27 -16.56
CA ASP A 77 10.11 -10.93 -17.81
C ASP A 77 10.67 -9.50 -17.76
N SER A 78 11.88 -9.28 -18.26
CA SER A 78 12.48 -7.95 -18.41
C SER A 78 11.60 -7.07 -19.29
N LYS A 79 11.04 -7.61 -20.37
CA LYS A 79 10.15 -6.88 -21.28
C LYS A 79 8.88 -6.38 -20.58
N TYR A 80 8.25 -7.22 -19.75
CA TYR A 80 7.09 -6.81 -18.95
C TYR A 80 7.48 -5.72 -17.95
N THR A 81 8.63 -5.87 -17.30
CA THR A 81 9.12 -4.94 -16.28
C THR A 81 9.42 -3.56 -16.86
N ASP A 82 10.08 -3.49 -18.02
CA ASP A 82 10.37 -2.24 -18.71
C ASP A 82 9.09 -1.56 -19.23
N CYS A 83 8.16 -2.34 -19.81
CA CYS A 83 6.86 -1.80 -20.23
C CYS A 83 6.07 -1.25 -19.04
N LYS A 84 6.07 -1.99 -17.93
CA LYS A 84 5.41 -1.58 -16.70
C LYS A 84 6.04 -0.28 -16.17
N ALA A 85 7.36 -0.18 -16.14
CA ALA A 85 8.08 1.01 -15.68
C ALA A 85 7.71 2.25 -16.52
N ALA A 86 7.72 2.13 -17.85
CA ALA A 86 7.39 3.22 -18.77
C ALA A 86 5.93 3.70 -18.61
N VAL A 87 4.97 2.76 -18.53
CA VAL A 87 3.55 3.10 -18.36
C VAL A 87 3.30 3.78 -17.02
N LEU A 88 3.89 3.27 -15.93
CA LEU A 88 3.74 3.87 -14.61
C LEU A 88 4.38 5.26 -14.54
N HIS A 89 5.60 5.42 -15.05
CA HIS A 89 6.29 6.71 -15.11
C HIS A 89 5.42 7.77 -15.81
N THR A 90 4.91 7.47 -17.00
CA THR A 90 4.08 8.40 -17.77
C THR A 90 2.74 8.69 -17.08
N CYS A 91 2.04 7.66 -16.62
CA CYS A 91 0.72 7.87 -16.00
C CYS A 91 0.80 8.64 -14.69
N ASP A 92 1.81 8.33 -13.86
CA ASP A 92 1.90 8.86 -12.50
C ASP A 92 2.60 10.22 -12.44
N LEU A 93 3.65 10.43 -13.24
CA LEU A 93 4.45 11.67 -13.20
C LEU A 93 4.00 12.71 -14.24
N GLN A 94 3.46 12.28 -15.39
CA GLN A 94 3.15 13.20 -16.50
C GLN A 94 1.65 13.44 -16.70
N ILE A 95 0.82 12.39 -16.60
CA ILE A 95 -0.62 12.50 -16.89
C ILE A 95 -1.45 12.72 -15.62
N GLY A 96 -1.03 12.13 -14.49
CA GLY A 96 -1.79 12.16 -13.25
C GLY A 96 -3.05 11.30 -13.29
N CYS A 97 -2.98 10.11 -13.90
CA CYS A 97 -4.10 9.18 -13.98
C CYS A 97 -3.71 7.81 -13.40
N PRO A 98 -4.42 7.29 -12.39
CA PRO A 98 -4.13 5.97 -11.82
C PRO A 98 -4.19 4.85 -12.89
N VAL A 99 -3.19 3.96 -12.92
CA VAL A 99 -3.11 2.88 -13.94
C VAL A 99 -2.88 1.48 -13.36
N ILE A 100 -3.72 0.51 -13.71
CA ILE A 100 -3.48 -0.91 -13.40
C ILE A 100 -2.97 -1.64 -14.64
N ASN A 101 -1.79 -2.24 -14.48
CA ASN A 101 -1.16 -3.05 -15.50
C ASN A 101 -1.57 -4.53 -15.38
N VAL A 102 -2.04 -5.11 -16.48
CA VAL A 102 -2.43 -6.52 -16.61
C VAL A 102 -1.51 -7.20 -17.63
N SER A 103 -0.87 -8.31 -17.25
CA SER A 103 -0.06 -9.10 -18.20
C SER A 103 -0.96 -9.74 -19.24
N CYS A 104 -0.45 -9.87 -20.47
CA CYS A 104 -1.12 -10.55 -21.59
C CYS A 104 -1.60 -11.99 -21.28
N ILE A 105 -1.02 -12.65 -20.29
CA ILE A 105 -1.47 -13.98 -19.83
C ILE A 105 -2.69 -13.84 -18.94
N THR A 106 -2.60 -12.98 -17.92
CA THR A 106 -3.71 -12.68 -17.02
C THR A 106 -4.86 -11.94 -17.70
N LYS A 107 -4.61 -11.34 -18.88
CA LYS A 107 -5.62 -10.76 -19.77
C LYS A 107 -6.72 -11.77 -20.11
N ARG A 108 -6.37 -13.06 -20.26
CA ARG A 108 -7.30 -14.16 -20.55
C ARG A 108 -8.31 -14.40 -19.41
N LEU A 109 -7.97 -13.98 -18.20
CA LEU A 109 -8.84 -14.07 -17.03
C LEU A 109 -9.86 -12.92 -16.95
N LEU A 110 -9.88 -12.02 -17.95
CA LEU A 110 -10.79 -10.88 -18.03
C LEU A 110 -11.72 -11.01 -19.24
N PRO A 111 -12.93 -10.40 -19.20
CA PRO A 111 -13.89 -10.52 -20.29
C PRO A 111 -13.32 -10.02 -21.62
N GLU A 112 -13.50 -10.78 -22.70
CA GLU A 112 -12.94 -10.44 -24.03
C GLU A 112 -13.39 -9.07 -24.53
N GLY A 113 -14.66 -8.69 -24.26
CA GLY A 113 -15.22 -7.40 -24.65
C GLY A 113 -14.56 -6.17 -24.02
N TRP A 114 -13.72 -6.33 -22.98
CA TRP A 114 -12.96 -5.20 -22.41
C TRP A 114 -11.84 -4.71 -23.32
N TRP A 115 -11.34 -5.59 -24.21
CA TRP A 115 -10.13 -5.33 -24.99
C TRP A 115 -10.43 -4.84 -26.40
N GLN A 116 -11.70 -4.66 -26.75
CA GLN A 116 -12.13 -4.07 -28.01
C GLN A 116 -11.99 -2.54 -27.96
N SER A 117 -11.68 -1.91 -29.10
CA SER A 117 -11.57 -0.45 -29.20
C SER A 117 -12.87 0.22 -28.76
N GLY A 118 -12.82 1.09 -27.74
CA GLY A 118 -14.00 1.74 -27.16
C GLY A 118 -14.77 0.91 -26.13
N GLY A 119 -14.23 -0.23 -25.68
CA GLY A 119 -14.83 -1.08 -24.65
C GLY A 119 -15.04 -0.32 -23.33
N LYS A 120 -16.31 -0.09 -22.96
CA LYS A 120 -16.67 0.48 -21.65
C LYS A 120 -16.69 -0.62 -20.60
N VAL A 121 -15.58 -0.79 -19.88
CA VAL A 121 -15.45 -1.74 -18.76
C VAL A 121 -16.53 -1.53 -17.71
N GLY A 122 -16.82 -0.26 -17.44
CA GLY A 122 -17.50 0.12 -16.24
C GLY A 122 -18.98 -0.25 -16.14
N ALA A 123 -19.74 -0.10 -17.22
CA ALA A 123 -21.21 -0.19 -17.12
C ALA A 123 -21.65 -1.60 -16.69
N ASN A 124 -20.95 -2.61 -17.18
CA ASN A 124 -21.12 -4.00 -16.77
C ASN A 124 -20.49 -4.31 -15.40
N LEU A 125 -19.45 -3.57 -14.99
CA LEU A 125 -18.72 -3.79 -13.73
C LEU A 125 -19.47 -3.32 -12.48
N ALA A 126 -19.96 -2.07 -12.49
CA ALA A 126 -20.68 -1.52 -11.33
C ALA A 126 -22.09 -2.13 -11.20
N ALA A 127 -22.76 -2.45 -12.32
CA ALA A 127 -24.02 -3.16 -12.30
C ALA A 127 -23.87 -4.55 -11.64
N ARG A 128 -22.76 -5.25 -11.90
CA ARG A 128 -22.50 -6.60 -11.38
C ARG A 128 -21.94 -6.63 -9.95
N TRP A 129 -21.14 -5.64 -9.55
CA TRP A 129 -20.72 -5.49 -8.14
C TRP A 129 -21.90 -5.18 -7.23
N ARG A 130 -22.83 -4.33 -7.67
CA ARG A 130 -24.08 -4.03 -6.95
C ARG A 130 -24.93 -5.30 -6.77
N GLN A 131 -25.00 -6.18 -7.76
CA GLN A 131 -25.78 -7.43 -7.68
C GLN A 131 -25.12 -8.53 -6.80
N GLY A 132 -23.85 -8.41 -6.44
CA GLY A 132 -23.06 -9.46 -5.79
C GLY A 132 -22.76 -9.22 -4.31
N GLY A 133 -23.80 -9.12 -3.48
CA GLY A 133 -23.64 -9.10 -2.02
C GLY A 133 -23.18 -10.45 -1.47
N GLY A 134 -21.87 -10.64 -1.29
CA GLY A 134 -21.26 -11.69 -0.46
C GLY A 134 -21.53 -13.16 -0.84
N LYS A 135 -22.36 -13.46 -1.84
CA LYS A 135 -22.57 -14.82 -2.36
C LYS A 135 -21.73 -15.02 -3.62
N SER A 136 -21.03 -16.15 -3.63
CA SER A 136 -20.06 -16.59 -4.62
C SER A 136 -20.38 -16.17 -6.06
N PHE A 137 -19.44 -15.52 -6.73
CA PHE A 137 -19.49 -15.24 -8.16
C PHE A 137 -19.49 -16.53 -9.03
N SER A 138 -19.48 -17.72 -8.42
CA SER A 138 -19.48 -19.02 -9.10
C SER A 138 -20.77 -19.37 -9.85
N LYS A 139 -21.78 -18.50 -9.89
CA LYS A 139 -23.08 -18.75 -10.56
C LYS A 139 -23.46 -17.72 -11.65
N MET A 140 -22.50 -17.01 -12.24
CA MET A 140 -22.78 -16.09 -13.36
C MET A 140 -22.19 -16.62 -14.67
N GLY A 141 -23.03 -17.22 -15.50
CA GLY A 141 -22.70 -17.86 -16.79
C GLY A 141 -22.41 -16.90 -17.96
N ASP A 142 -21.85 -15.72 -17.69
CA ASP A 142 -21.62 -14.66 -18.70
C ASP A 142 -20.14 -14.29 -18.86
N PHE A 143 -19.28 -15.14 -18.34
CA PHE A 143 -17.86 -15.03 -18.48
C PHE A 143 -17.44 -15.89 -19.65
N GLY A 144 -16.69 -15.32 -20.61
CA GLY A 144 -16.00 -16.15 -21.61
C GLY A 144 -15.23 -17.27 -20.90
N PRO A 145 -14.95 -18.40 -21.57
CA PRO A 145 -14.59 -19.69 -20.95
C PRO A 145 -13.38 -19.68 -19.99
N HIS A 146 -12.64 -18.57 -19.93
CA HIS A 146 -11.42 -18.41 -19.13
C HIS A 146 -11.51 -17.28 -18.07
N THR A 147 -12.64 -16.60 -17.90
CA THR A 147 -12.70 -15.47 -16.93
C THR A 147 -12.76 -15.98 -15.49
N GLU A 148 -11.91 -15.43 -14.62
CA GLU A 148 -11.86 -15.82 -13.20
C GLU A 148 -12.48 -14.74 -12.30
N PRO A 149 -13.62 -15.01 -11.63
CA PRO A 149 -14.29 -13.99 -10.85
C PRO A 149 -13.51 -13.48 -9.63
N ALA A 150 -12.71 -14.35 -9.00
CA ALA A 150 -11.85 -13.98 -7.88
C ALA A 150 -10.78 -12.94 -8.30
N TYR A 151 -10.27 -13.07 -9.52
CA TYR A 151 -9.32 -12.12 -10.08
C TYR A 151 -9.95 -10.74 -10.32
N ILE A 152 -11.16 -10.69 -10.90
CA ILE A 152 -11.91 -9.45 -11.11
C ILE A 152 -12.20 -8.74 -9.78
N GLN A 153 -12.59 -9.48 -8.74
CA GLN A 153 -12.84 -8.90 -7.43
C GLN A 153 -11.59 -8.24 -6.85
N ASN A 154 -10.44 -8.90 -6.92
CA ASN A 154 -9.18 -8.33 -6.42
C ASN A 154 -8.74 -7.10 -7.23
N LEU A 155 -9.04 -7.04 -8.53
CA LEU A 155 -8.83 -5.83 -9.33
C LEU A 155 -9.74 -4.69 -8.86
N LEU A 156 -11.02 -4.98 -8.61
CA LEU A 156 -11.99 -4.01 -8.13
C LEU A 156 -11.60 -3.42 -6.76
N LEU A 157 -11.09 -4.24 -5.85
CA LEU A 157 -10.58 -3.75 -4.57
C LEU A 157 -9.42 -2.76 -4.77
N LYS A 158 -8.48 -3.07 -5.67
CA LYS A 158 -7.37 -2.15 -6.00
C LYS A 158 -7.85 -0.86 -6.64
N PHE A 159 -8.84 -0.93 -7.54
CA PHE A 159 -9.43 0.25 -8.15
C PHE A 159 -10.08 1.14 -7.10
N ASN A 160 -10.92 0.57 -6.24
CA ASN A 160 -11.62 1.34 -5.23
C ASN A 160 -10.63 2.06 -4.30
N THR A 161 -9.60 1.33 -3.84
CA THR A 161 -8.57 1.86 -2.96
C THR A 161 -7.76 2.99 -3.62
N ARG A 162 -7.45 2.89 -4.92
CA ARG A 162 -6.77 3.96 -5.68
C ARG A 162 -7.59 5.23 -5.84
N LEU A 163 -8.91 5.09 -5.91
CA LEU A 163 -9.84 6.22 -5.96
C LEU A 163 -10.18 6.78 -4.56
N GLY A 164 -9.52 6.26 -3.50
CA GLY A 164 -9.73 6.68 -2.13
C GLY A 164 -10.99 6.08 -1.49
N GLY A 165 -11.53 5.00 -2.03
CA GLY A 165 -12.63 4.26 -1.43
C GLY A 165 -12.14 3.20 -0.43
N ALA A 166 -12.96 2.88 0.57
CA ALA A 166 -12.69 1.86 1.58
C ALA A 166 -13.75 0.74 1.54
N HIS A 167 -13.31 -0.50 1.74
CA HIS A 167 -14.18 -1.71 1.73
C HIS A 167 -14.08 -2.54 3.00
N THR A 168 -13.15 -2.21 3.89
CA THR A 168 -13.10 -2.68 5.28
C THR A 168 -13.02 -1.46 6.18
N SER A 169 -13.62 -1.52 7.36
CA SER A 169 -13.51 -0.49 8.39
C SER A 169 -13.31 -1.18 9.73
N TRP A 170 -12.63 -0.48 10.63
CA TRP A 170 -12.44 -0.96 11.99
C TRP A 170 -13.66 -0.59 12.85
N GLU A 171 -14.46 -1.60 13.21
CA GLU A 171 -15.55 -1.44 14.18
C GLU A 171 -15.05 -1.73 15.60
N PRO A 172 -15.10 -0.76 16.52
CA PRO A 172 -14.49 -0.86 17.85
C PRO A 172 -15.33 -1.66 18.87
N HIS A 173 -16.17 -2.60 18.45
CA HIS A 173 -17.11 -3.31 19.34
C HIS A 173 -16.42 -4.10 20.48
N GLN A 174 -15.09 -4.27 20.45
CA GLN A 174 -14.32 -5.01 21.45
C GLN A 174 -13.26 -4.16 22.20
N THR A 175 -12.96 -2.93 21.79
CA THR A 175 -11.96 -2.06 22.45
C THR A 175 -12.33 -0.56 22.34
N PRO A 176 -13.31 -0.07 23.10
CA PRO A 176 -13.64 1.36 23.13
C PRO A 176 -12.43 2.23 23.49
N THR A 177 -11.59 1.74 24.41
CA THR A 177 -10.37 2.40 24.88
C THR A 177 -9.30 2.58 23.82
N LEU A 178 -9.03 1.57 22.98
CA LEU A 178 -7.91 1.67 22.01
C LEU A 178 -8.20 2.73 20.93
N LYS A 179 -9.44 2.84 20.47
CA LYS A 179 -9.79 3.84 19.45
C LYS A 179 -9.72 5.27 20.00
N GLU A 180 -10.18 5.49 21.23
CA GLU A 180 -10.08 6.78 21.90
C GLU A 180 -8.61 7.17 22.18
N LEU A 181 -7.77 6.22 22.60
CA LEU A 181 -6.33 6.44 22.79
C LEU A 181 -5.61 6.80 21.49
N LEU A 182 -6.13 6.33 20.36
CA LEU A 182 -5.56 6.51 19.03
C LEU A 182 -6.19 7.67 18.24
N ASP A 183 -7.01 8.55 18.85
CA ASP A 183 -7.61 9.68 18.12
C ASP A 183 -7.01 11.03 18.56
N PRO A 184 -6.40 11.83 17.66
CA PRO A 184 -5.98 11.52 16.28
C PRO A 184 -4.60 10.86 16.21
N THR A 185 -4.45 9.80 15.41
CA THR A 185 -3.17 9.09 15.22
C THR A 185 -2.84 8.91 13.75
N ILE A 186 -1.62 9.27 13.36
CA ILE A 186 -1.05 8.90 12.08
C ILE A 186 -0.24 7.60 12.21
N ILE A 187 -0.48 6.65 11.32
CA ILE A 187 0.28 5.39 11.25
C ILE A 187 1.11 5.41 9.98
N ILE A 188 2.42 5.32 10.13
CA ILE A 188 3.40 5.39 9.06
C ILE A 188 4.09 4.04 8.94
N GLY A 189 4.02 3.40 7.78
CA GLY A 189 4.89 2.28 7.43
C GLY A 189 6.16 2.80 6.76
N GLY A 190 7.31 2.16 7.01
CA GLY A 190 8.59 2.45 6.36
C GLY A 190 9.27 1.19 5.84
N ASP A 191 9.70 1.23 4.58
CA ASP A 191 10.46 0.15 3.92
C ASP A 191 11.47 0.73 2.92
N CYS A 192 12.45 -0.08 2.51
CA CYS A 192 13.38 0.26 1.45
C CYS A 192 13.57 -0.91 0.47
N THR A 193 13.61 -0.60 -0.83
CA THR A 193 13.96 -1.57 -1.86
C THR A 193 15.42 -1.42 -2.25
N ARG A 194 16.13 -2.56 -2.27
CA ARG A 194 17.55 -2.65 -2.65
C ARG A 194 17.72 -3.58 -3.85
N PRO A 195 17.72 -3.06 -5.08
CA PRO A 195 18.04 -3.88 -6.23
C PRO A 195 19.53 -4.24 -6.25
N CYS A 196 19.86 -5.37 -6.89
CA CYS A 196 21.27 -5.76 -7.11
C CYS A 196 22.01 -4.75 -7.99
N THR A 197 21.26 -4.05 -8.86
CA THR A 197 21.77 -3.06 -9.81
C THR A 197 20.90 -1.80 -9.74
N GLY A 198 21.51 -0.63 -9.63
CA GLY A 198 20.81 0.66 -9.55
C GLY A 198 20.61 1.16 -8.11
N PRO A 199 20.04 2.37 -7.94
CA PRO A 199 19.90 3.00 -6.64
C PRO A 199 18.80 2.34 -5.80
N GLY A 200 19.03 2.28 -4.48
CA GLY A 200 17.98 1.95 -3.53
C GLY A 200 16.91 3.04 -3.46
N VAL A 201 15.72 2.66 -3.00
CA VAL A 201 14.61 3.61 -2.79
C VAL A 201 14.04 3.40 -1.40
N ALA A 202 14.06 4.46 -0.60
CA ALA A 202 13.38 4.55 0.68
C ALA A 202 11.93 5.00 0.43
N ALA A 203 10.98 4.44 1.17
CA ALA A 203 9.60 4.90 1.11
C ALA A 203 8.88 4.80 2.43
N ILE A 204 7.90 5.69 2.58
CA ILE A 204 6.94 5.64 3.67
C ILE A 204 5.51 5.71 3.13
N ALA A 205 4.59 5.09 3.86
CA ALA A 205 3.16 5.19 3.62
C ALA A 205 2.44 5.53 4.92
N GLY A 206 1.84 6.72 4.99
CA GLY A 206 1.15 7.21 6.20
C GLY A 206 -0.35 7.26 6.00
N SER A 207 -1.10 6.89 7.04
CA SER A 207 -2.55 7.07 7.05
C SER A 207 -2.91 8.55 6.99
N VAL A 208 -4.11 8.87 6.51
CA VAL A 208 -4.62 10.27 6.48
C VAL A 208 -5.86 10.47 7.35
N GLU A 209 -6.31 9.40 8.00
CA GLU A 209 -7.52 9.34 8.81
C GLU A 209 -7.41 8.23 9.86
N ASN A 210 -8.19 8.35 10.93
CA ASN A 210 -8.20 7.40 12.06
C ASN A 210 -8.89 6.05 11.75
N THR A 211 -9.51 5.90 10.58
CA THR A 211 -10.00 4.58 10.13
C THR A 211 -8.88 3.71 9.56
N PHE A 212 -7.70 4.29 9.31
CA PHE A 212 -6.52 3.60 8.80
C PHE A 212 -6.78 2.84 7.48
N THR A 213 -7.67 3.37 6.65
CA THR A 213 -8.09 2.77 5.37
C THR A 213 -7.47 3.46 4.16
N ARG A 214 -7.15 4.75 4.27
CA ARG A 214 -6.53 5.55 3.22
C ARG A 214 -5.12 5.96 3.63
N TYR A 215 -4.21 5.88 2.67
CA TYR A 215 -2.79 6.18 2.86
C TYR A 215 -2.28 7.11 1.76
N ILE A 216 -1.24 7.87 2.09
CA ILE A 216 -0.42 8.62 1.14
C ILE A 216 1.00 8.05 1.18
N GLY A 217 1.62 7.94 0.02
CA GLY A 217 2.97 7.41 -0.16
C GLY A 217 3.97 8.51 -0.49
N ARG A 218 5.16 8.44 0.10
CA ARG A 218 6.32 9.26 -0.26
C ARG A 218 7.52 8.34 -0.45
N PHE A 219 8.40 8.69 -1.39
CA PHE A 219 9.64 7.95 -1.63
C PHE A 219 10.77 8.92 -1.90
N SER A 220 11.99 8.45 -1.67
CA SER A 220 13.22 9.16 -1.97
C SER A 220 14.28 8.17 -2.41
N ARG A 221 15.10 8.59 -3.37
CA ARG A 221 16.29 7.84 -3.78
C ARG A 221 17.27 7.77 -2.61
N GLN A 222 17.85 6.58 -2.41
CA GLN A 222 18.93 6.43 -1.44
C GLN A 222 20.30 6.76 -2.09
N PRO A 223 21.24 7.35 -1.33
CA PRO A 223 22.60 7.62 -1.79
C PRO A 223 23.31 6.35 -2.29
N PHE A 224 24.11 6.49 -3.35
CA PHE A 224 24.91 5.41 -3.92
C PHE A 224 26.29 5.36 -3.26
N GLY A 225 26.82 4.16 -2.96
CA GLY A 225 28.20 3.98 -2.49
C GLY A 225 28.38 3.77 -0.98
N LEU A 226 27.38 4.09 -0.16
CA LEU A 226 27.33 3.66 1.24
C LEU A 226 26.62 2.31 1.28
N GLY A 227 27.40 1.24 1.43
CA GLY A 227 26.95 -0.16 1.25
C GLY A 227 25.54 -0.42 1.77
N GLN A 228 24.60 -0.64 0.84
CA GLN A 228 23.28 -1.24 1.09
C GLN A 228 22.57 -0.79 2.39
N GLN A 229 22.68 0.50 2.76
CA GLN A 229 22.17 0.99 4.04
C GLN A 229 20.66 0.77 4.13
N GLU A 230 20.23 -0.03 5.10
CA GLU A 230 18.80 -0.31 5.31
C GLU A 230 18.09 0.86 5.97
N ILE A 231 18.84 1.78 6.56
CA ILE A 231 18.33 2.98 7.21
C ILE A 231 17.75 3.94 6.16
N LEU A 232 16.54 4.42 6.44
CA LEU A 232 15.82 5.31 5.54
C LEU A 232 16.40 6.73 5.59
N HIS A 233 17.19 7.06 4.59
CA HIS A 233 17.56 8.44 4.30
C HIS A 233 16.35 9.28 3.94
N ASN A 234 16.44 10.59 4.20
CA ASN A 234 15.38 11.56 3.90
C ASN A 234 14.03 11.22 4.56
N LEU A 235 14.02 10.47 5.68
CA LEU A 235 12.81 10.18 6.43
C LEU A 235 12.14 11.45 6.98
N LYS A 236 12.93 12.40 7.49
CA LYS A 236 12.43 13.69 8.00
C LYS A 236 11.58 14.45 6.96
N PRO A 237 12.09 14.82 5.77
CA PRO A 237 11.30 15.56 4.79
C PRO A 237 10.08 14.77 4.30
N MET A 238 10.19 13.44 4.13
CA MET A 238 9.04 12.59 3.82
C MET A 238 7.95 12.67 4.90
N THR A 239 8.35 12.63 6.17
CA THR A 239 7.44 12.70 7.32
C THR A 239 6.79 14.09 7.44
N VAL A 240 7.55 15.17 7.26
CA VAL A 240 7.02 16.55 7.25
C VAL A 240 5.94 16.71 6.19
N MET A 241 6.18 16.24 4.96
CA MET A 241 5.14 16.28 3.91
C MET A 241 3.88 15.52 4.33
N MET A 242 4.04 14.37 4.97
CA MET A 242 2.91 13.57 5.42
C MET A 242 2.09 14.26 6.52
N LEU A 243 2.77 14.88 7.48
CA LEU A 243 2.13 15.64 8.56
C LEU A 243 1.40 16.89 8.02
N LYS A 244 1.97 17.56 7.01
CA LYS A 244 1.30 18.66 6.30
C LYS A 244 0.02 18.20 5.62
N GLU A 245 0.06 17.08 4.90
CA GLU A 245 -1.12 16.51 4.23
C GLU A 245 -2.18 16.04 5.23
N TRP A 246 -1.77 15.39 6.33
CA TRP A 246 -2.67 15.04 7.42
C TRP A 246 -3.39 16.29 7.94
N THR A 247 -2.63 17.34 8.27
CA THR A 247 -3.16 18.58 8.82
C THR A 247 -4.13 19.27 7.85
N ALA A 248 -3.79 19.27 6.55
CA ALA A 248 -4.65 19.82 5.51
C ALA A 248 -5.99 19.05 5.38
N ILE A 249 -5.93 17.72 5.37
CA ILE A 249 -7.12 16.85 5.27
C ILE A 249 -8.00 16.96 6.53
N ASN A 250 -7.36 17.05 7.70
CA ASN A 250 -8.02 17.09 9.01
C ASN A 250 -8.28 18.54 9.51
N ARG A 251 -8.47 19.49 8.59
CA ARG A 251 -8.93 20.87 8.87
C ARG A 251 -8.06 21.62 9.89
N GLY A 252 -6.75 21.44 9.81
CA GLY A 252 -5.79 22.08 10.72
C GLY A 252 -5.47 21.27 11.98
N VAL A 253 -6.12 20.13 12.21
CA VAL A 253 -5.84 19.27 13.36
C VAL A 253 -4.60 18.43 13.10
N LYS A 254 -3.59 18.60 13.95
CA LYS A 254 -2.37 17.78 13.97
C LYS A 254 -2.63 16.43 14.64
N PRO A 255 -1.90 15.36 14.26
CA PRO A 255 -2.00 14.09 14.97
C PRO A 255 -1.42 14.22 16.39
N VAL A 256 -2.09 13.64 17.38
CA VAL A 256 -1.63 13.55 18.77
C VAL A 256 -0.64 12.40 18.94
N ASN A 257 -0.77 11.35 18.12
CA ASN A 257 0.18 10.24 18.10
C ASN A 257 0.71 9.96 16.69
N LEU A 258 1.95 9.51 16.61
CA LEU A 258 2.61 8.98 15.41
C LEU A 258 3.13 7.58 15.72
N ILE A 259 2.62 6.58 15.01
CA ILE A 259 3.08 5.19 15.13
C ILE A 259 3.85 4.84 13.87
N TYR A 260 5.12 4.50 14.02
CA TYR A 260 6.01 4.12 12.93
C TYR A 260 6.26 2.60 12.92
N LEU A 261 5.87 1.94 11.83
CA LEU A 261 6.07 0.51 11.58
C LEU A 261 7.18 0.31 10.55
N ARG A 262 8.33 -0.22 10.96
CA ARG A 262 9.53 -0.37 10.11
C ARG A 262 9.77 -1.84 9.73
N ASP A 263 9.86 -2.20 8.44
CA ASP A 263 10.17 -3.58 7.98
C ASP A 263 11.46 -3.68 7.18
N GLY A 264 12.21 -4.77 7.34
CA GLY A 264 13.40 -5.01 6.52
C GLY A 264 14.69 -4.48 7.14
N VAL A 265 14.72 -4.43 8.48
CA VAL A 265 15.95 -4.26 9.27
C VAL A 265 16.23 -5.53 10.08
N SER A 266 17.51 -5.82 10.29
CA SER A 266 17.94 -6.87 11.21
C SER A 266 18.01 -6.37 12.66
N VAL A 267 18.09 -7.29 13.62
CA VAL A 267 18.21 -6.95 15.05
C VAL A 267 19.45 -6.07 15.31
N GLY A 268 20.55 -6.30 14.60
CA GLY A 268 21.79 -5.53 14.76
C GLY A 268 21.71 -4.07 14.27
N GLN A 269 20.61 -3.66 13.64
CA GLN A 269 20.41 -2.30 13.15
C GLN A 269 19.32 -1.54 13.91
N MET A 270 18.72 -2.15 14.94
CA MET A 270 17.65 -1.53 15.72
C MET A 270 18.11 -0.25 16.42
N ASP A 271 19.33 -0.23 16.96
CA ASP A 271 19.92 0.95 17.58
C ASP A 271 20.08 2.09 16.56
N GLU A 272 20.54 1.75 15.35
CA GLU A 272 20.72 2.73 14.27
C GLU A 272 19.37 3.27 13.76
N VAL A 273 18.32 2.43 13.73
CA VAL A 273 16.95 2.88 13.44
C VAL A 273 16.49 3.86 14.51
N LEU A 274 16.68 3.55 15.79
CA LEU A 274 16.26 4.44 16.88
C LEU A 274 17.01 5.77 16.84
N GLU A 275 18.33 5.74 16.65
CA GLU A 275 19.17 6.94 16.61
C GLU A 275 18.90 7.81 15.38
N LYS A 276 18.89 7.22 14.17
CA LYS A 276 18.79 8.00 12.93
C LYS A 276 17.35 8.23 12.49
N GLU A 277 16.55 7.17 12.39
CA GLU A 277 15.17 7.28 11.94
C GLU A 277 14.27 7.85 13.04
N GLY A 278 14.46 7.42 14.29
CA GLY A 278 13.74 7.95 15.44
C GLY A 278 13.97 9.45 15.62
N GLN A 279 15.22 9.91 15.55
CA GLN A 279 15.51 11.35 15.59
C GLN A 279 14.91 12.10 14.39
N ALA A 280 14.94 11.53 13.19
CA ALA A 280 14.31 12.14 12.02
C ALA A 280 12.79 12.33 12.17
N LEU A 281 12.10 11.41 12.86
CA LEU A 281 10.68 11.55 13.19
C LEU A 281 10.45 12.66 14.23
N VAL A 282 11.26 12.70 15.28
CA VAL A 282 11.21 13.76 16.31
C VAL A 282 11.42 15.14 15.67
N ASP A 283 12.43 15.28 14.83
CA ASP A 283 12.74 16.53 14.13
C ASP A 283 11.63 16.94 13.15
N ALA A 284 10.98 15.98 12.49
CA ALA A 284 9.86 16.26 11.60
C ALA A 284 8.64 16.81 12.37
N VAL A 285 8.32 16.23 13.53
CA VAL A 285 7.25 16.74 14.39
C VAL A 285 7.61 18.11 14.95
N GLN A 286 8.85 18.29 15.43
CA GLN A 286 9.31 19.58 15.96
C GLN A 286 9.26 20.69 14.90
N GLU A 287 9.59 20.39 13.64
CA GLU A 287 9.46 21.33 12.53
C GLU A 287 8.00 21.72 12.28
N MET A 288 7.06 20.78 12.40
CA MET A 288 5.63 21.05 12.28
C MET A 288 5.07 21.86 13.45
N ASP A 289 5.63 21.71 14.65
CA ASP A 289 5.27 22.47 15.84
C ASP A 289 5.85 23.89 15.83
N GLY A 290 7.00 24.07 15.19
CA GLY A 290 7.67 25.35 15.05
C GLY A 290 8.81 25.51 16.07
N PRO A 291 9.81 26.36 15.77
CA PRO A 291 10.97 26.54 16.63
C PRO A 291 10.58 27.04 18.02
N GLY A 292 11.07 26.38 19.08
CA GLY A 292 10.85 26.77 20.47
C GLY A 292 9.52 26.32 21.08
N ASN A 293 8.63 25.70 20.31
CA ASN A 293 7.40 25.11 20.83
C ASN A 293 7.66 23.71 21.38
N GLU A 294 6.91 23.34 22.43
CA GLU A 294 6.92 21.97 22.94
C GLU A 294 6.31 21.03 21.90
N ARG A 295 6.89 19.83 21.78
CA ARG A 295 6.43 18.81 20.86
C ARG A 295 5.06 18.28 21.27
N THR A 296 4.10 18.35 20.35
CA THR A 296 2.70 18.03 20.61
C THR A 296 2.31 16.59 20.24
N THR A 297 3.07 15.93 19.36
CA THR A 297 2.78 14.56 18.90
C THR A 297 3.68 13.54 19.60
N ARG A 298 3.09 12.55 20.26
CA ARG A 298 3.78 11.40 20.87
C ARG A 298 4.19 10.37 19.81
N ILE A 299 5.33 9.71 19.99
CA ILE A 299 5.89 8.77 19.00
C ILE A 299 5.97 7.34 19.58
N CYS A 300 5.62 6.35 18.77
CA CYS A 300 5.91 4.94 18.99
C CYS A 300 6.60 4.34 17.75
N ILE A 301 7.67 3.58 17.95
CA ILE A 301 8.47 2.92 16.90
C ILE A 301 8.43 1.42 17.11
N ILE A 302 7.91 0.70 16.12
CA ILE A 302 7.82 -0.75 16.10
C ILE A 302 8.56 -1.28 14.87
N VAL A 303 9.56 -2.12 15.11
CA VAL A 303 10.28 -2.83 14.05
C VAL A 303 9.65 -4.19 13.82
N ILE A 304 9.50 -4.57 12.55
CA ILE A 304 9.00 -5.86 12.12
C ILE A 304 10.13 -6.62 11.42
N CYS A 305 10.51 -7.76 12.00
CA CYS A 305 11.53 -8.63 11.45
C CYS A 305 10.87 -9.89 10.89
N LYS A 306 11.02 -10.09 9.57
CA LYS A 306 10.61 -11.33 8.89
C LYS A 306 11.79 -12.25 8.57
N GLY A 307 13.01 -11.94 8.99
CA GLY A 307 14.23 -12.65 8.58
C GLY A 307 14.56 -13.91 9.39
N HIS A 308 13.81 -14.23 10.43
CA HIS A 308 14.12 -15.32 11.36
C HIS A 308 13.59 -16.69 10.88
N LYS A 309 14.11 -17.76 11.49
CA LYS A 309 13.82 -19.16 11.17
C LYS A 309 12.86 -19.82 12.19
N VAL A 310 12.08 -19.00 12.90
CA VAL A 310 11.14 -19.51 13.91
C VAL A 310 9.88 -20.02 13.20
N HIS A 311 9.47 -21.22 13.57
CA HIS A 311 8.25 -21.86 13.09
C HIS A 311 7.44 -22.32 14.30
N TYR A 312 6.12 -22.10 14.26
CA TYR A 312 5.19 -22.53 15.30
C TYR A 312 4.27 -23.62 14.74
N TYR A 313 3.97 -24.61 15.59
CA TYR A 313 3.12 -25.74 15.26
C TYR A 313 2.02 -25.87 16.32
N PRO A 314 0.75 -26.07 15.91
CA PRO A 314 -0.35 -26.24 16.85
C PRO A 314 -0.18 -27.57 17.62
N GLN A 315 -0.51 -27.57 18.91
CA GLN A 315 -0.50 -28.80 19.73
C GLN A 315 -1.80 -29.60 19.58
N ASP A 316 -2.92 -28.92 19.33
CA ASP A 316 -4.26 -29.51 19.14
C ASP A 316 -4.81 -29.15 17.75
N GLU A 317 -5.61 -30.05 17.16
CA GLU A 317 -6.38 -29.79 15.93
C GLU A 317 -7.31 -28.58 16.07
N ARG A 318 -7.80 -28.29 17.28
CA ARG A 318 -8.63 -27.11 17.54
C ARG A 318 -7.92 -25.80 17.29
N GLU A 319 -6.61 -25.75 17.53
CA GLU A 319 -5.75 -24.59 17.31
C GLU A 319 -5.18 -24.55 15.89
N SER A 320 -5.49 -25.58 15.10
CA SER A 320 -5.00 -25.75 13.74
C SER A 320 -5.99 -25.19 12.71
N LEU A 321 -5.44 -24.51 11.71
CA LEU A 321 -6.09 -24.22 10.45
C LEU A 321 -5.13 -24.61 9.32
N ASN A 322 -5.50 -25.62 8.53
CA ASN A 322 -4.67 -26.18 7.46
C ASN A 322 -3.28 -26.67 7.93
N GLY A 323 -3.19 -27.24 9.14
CA GLY A 323 -1.93 -27.75 9.69
C GLY A 323 -0.99 -26.68 10.23
N ASN A 324 -1.46 -25.44 10.38
CA ASN A 324 -0.72 -24.32 10.97
C ASN A 324 -1.52 -23.69 12.12
N PRO A 325 -0.88 -22.92 13.02
CA PRO A 325 -1.63 -22.19 14.05
C PRO A 325 -2.65 -21.24 13.42
N ARG A 326 -3.77 -21.03 14.12
CA ARG A 326 -4.85 -20.13 13.64
C ARG A 326 -4.36 -18.68 13.51
N PRO A 327 -4.91 -17.92 12.54
CA PRO A 327 -4.73 -16.47 12.49
C PRO A 327 -5.18 -15.83 13.80
N GLY A 328 -4.38 -14.90 14.32
CA GLY A 328 -4.54 -14.29 15.64
C GLY A 328 -3.67 -14.92 16.72
N THR A 329 -2.94 -16.01 16.44
CA THR A 329 -1.96 -16.57 17.38
C THR A 329 -0.84 -15.56 17.63
N VAL A 330 -0.59 -15.25 18.90
CA VAL A 330 0.49 -14.40 19.38
C VAL A 330 1.37 -15.22 20.32
N VAL A 331 2.69 -15.04 20.22
CA VAL A 331 3.69 -15.65 21.11
C VAL A 331 4.63 -14.54 21.59
N ASP A 332 4.52 -14.19 22.86
CA ASP A 332 5.31 -13.16 23.57
C ASP A 332 6.00 -13.72 24.82
N ASP A 333 6.10 -15.06 24.92
CA ASP A 333 6.83 -15.75 25.98
C ASP A 333 8.35 -15.43 25.88
N PRO A 334 8.98 -14.93 26.95
CA PRO A 334 10.42 -14.65 27.00
C PRO A 334 11.34 -15.84 26.67
N ASP A 335 10.87 -17.08 26.79
CA ASP A 335 11.62 -18.28 26.38
C ASP A 335 11.60 -18.47 24.84
N ALA A 336 10.61 -17.90 24.16
CA ALA A 336 10.44 -17.94 22.71
C ALA A 336 10.84 -16.63 21.99
N THR A 337 10.94 -15.52 22.73
CA THR A 337 11.38 -14.20 22.26
C THR A 337 12.70 -13.77 22.92
N ASP A 338 13.23 -12.60 22.57
CA ASP A 338 14.37 -12.04 23.30
C ASP A 338 13.87 -11.38 24.60
N ALA A 339 14.25 -11.94 25.76
CA ALA A 339 13.86 -11.44 27.08
C ALA A 339 14.30 -10.00 27.38
N LYS A 340 15.23 -9.43 26.59
CA LYS A 340 15.68 -8.04 26.73
C LYS A 340 14.86 -7.04 25.91
N LEU A 341 14.04 -7.53 24.98
CA LEU A 341 13.29 -6.71 24.05
C LEU A 341 11.79 -6.80 24.36
N VAL A 342 11.07 -5.70 24.13
CA VAL A 342 9.60 -5.73 24.11
C VAL A 342 9.17 -6.32 22.77
N GLN A 343 9.06 -7.65 22.72
CA GLN A 343 8.91 -8.42 21.49
C GLN A 343 7.70 -9.36 21.54
N PHE A 344 7.05 -9.56 20.40
CA PHE A 344 6.10 -10.66 20.18
C PHE A 344 6.16 -11.16 18.75
N ASN A 345 5.80 -12.42 18.55
CA ASN A 345 5.58 -13.03 17.24
C ASN A 345 4.08 -13.16 16.99
N MET A 346 3.61 -12.84 15.78
CA MET A 346 2.18 -12.91 15.48
C MET A 346 1.90 -13.56 14.13
N ILE A 347 0.90 -14.44 14.10
CA ILE A 347 0.39 -15.07 12.89
C ILE A 347 -0.91 -14.38 12.49
N ALA A 348 -0.85 -13.39 11.60
CA ALA A 348 -2.03 -12.63 11.19
C ALA A 348 -2.86 -13.28 10.06
N HIS A 349 -2.33 -14.30 9.39
CA HIS A 349 -2.90 -14.83 8.14
C HIS A 349 -3.02 -16.34 8.14
N ALA A 350 -4.01 -16.85 7.39
CA ALA A 350 -4.20 -18.28 7.21
C ALA A 350 -3.18 -18.82 6.20
N ALA A 351 -2.65 -20.02 6.46
CA ALA A 351 -1.85 -20.75 5.49
C ALA A 351 -2.69 -21.10 4.26
N ILE A 352 -2.23 -20.69 3.07
CA ILE A 352 -2.81 -21.10 1.81
C ILE A 352 -2.00 -22.30 1.29
N GLY A 353 -2.58 -23.51 1.42
CA GLY A 353 -1.93 -24.78 1.08
C GLY A 353 -1.17 -25.42 2.25
N ARG A 354 -0.36 -26.46 1.97
CA ARG A 354 0.34 -27.29 2.97
C ARG A 354 1.71 -26.75 3.42
N LYS A 355 1.97 -25.44 3.33
CA LYS A 355 3.28 -24.85 3.71
C LYS A 355 3.22 -24.25 5.10
N SER A 356 4.34 -24.30 5.83
CA SER A 356 4.50 -23.58 7.10
C SER A 356 4.34 -22.08 6.89
N VAL A 357 3.64 -21.42 7.81
CA VAL A 357 3.45 -19.98 7.80
C VAL A 357 4.72 -19.27 8.25
N LYS A 358 5.11 -18.24 7.50
CA LYS A 358 6.16 -17.33 7.93
C LYS A 358 5.60 -16.38 8.98
N VAL A 359 6.22 -16.34 10.15
CA VAL A 359 5.74 -15.57 11.30
C VAL A 359 6.59 -14.32 11.44
N PRO A 360 6.03 -13.10 11.33
CA PRO A 360 6.77 -11.89 11.64
C PRO A 360 6.95 -11.71 13.14
N SER A 361 8.14 -11.25 13.53
CA SER A 361 8.45 -10.76 14.87
C SER A 361 8.29 -9.24 14.92
N TYR A 362 7.66 -8.73 15.96
CA TYR A 362 7.43 -7.32 16.22
C TYR A 362 8.21 -6.92 17.45
N VAL A 363 8.95 -5.82 17.38
CA VAL A 363 9.76 -5.29 18.49
C VAL A 363 9.42 -3.83 18.69
N CYS A 364 8.92 -3.47 19.86
CA CYS A 364 8.69 -2.08 20.24
C CYS A 364 10.02 -1.47 20.71
N LEU A 365 10.61 -0.60 19.90
CA LEU A 365 11.90 0.06 20.22
C LEU A 365 11.72 1.32 21.07
N TYR A 366 10.60 2.02 20.89
CA TYR A 366 10.31 3.27 21.55
C TYR A 366 8.82 3.48 21.65
N ASP A 367 8.32 3.93 22.79
CA ASP A 367 6.90 4.20 22.99
C ASP A 367 6.66 5.31 24.01
N GLU A 368 5.99 6.38 23.57
CA GLU A 368 5.48 7.46 24.42
C GLU A 368 3.96 7.44 24.56
N ILE A 369 3.28 6.59 23.79
CA ILE A 369 1.83 6.54 23.67
C ILE A 369 1.25 5.72 24.82
N TRP A 370 1.72 4.47 24.96
CA TRP A 370 1.21 3.53 25.96
C TRP A 370 2.06 3.48 27.23
N HIS A 371 3.33 3.93 27.15
CA HIS A 371 4.21 4.13 28.30
C HIS A 371 4.75 5.56 28.38
N PRO A 372 3.96 6.51 28.91
CA PRO A 372 4.54 7.77 29.35
C PRO A 372 5.61 7.45 30.41
N ARG A 373 6.80 8.05 30.30
CA ARG A 373 7.95 7.87 31.23
C ARG A 373 7.61 7.97 32.73
N GLU A 374 6.44 8.51 33.07
CA GLU A 374 5.97 8.77 34.43
C GLU A 374 5.08 7.66 35.04
N LYS A 375 4.58 6.71 34.25
CA LYS A 375 3.72 5.61 34.76
C LYS A 375 4.09 4.29 34.10
N ALA A 376 4.90 3.49 34.80
CA ALA A 376 5.13 2.09 34.48
C ALA A 376 3.85 1.28 34.78
N TYR A 377 2.90 1.29 33.85
CA TYR A 377 1.83 0.31 33.85
C TYR A 377 2.32 -0.95 33.14
N GLU A 378 2.28 -2.07 33.85
CA GLU A 378 2.29 -3.42 33.29
C GLU A 378 0.96 -3.71 32.57
N VAL A 379 0.60 -3.07 31.44
CA VAL A 379 -0.02 -3.78 30.28
C VAL A 379 0.34 -3.16 28.90
N PRO A 380 1.61 -3.32 28.49
CA PRO A 380 2.25 -3.12 27.21
C PRO A 380 1.56 -3.26 25.87
N LEU A 381 1.35 -4.55 25.65
CA LEU A 381 1.79 -5.20 24.42
C LEU A 381 0.55 -5.68 23.69
N GLU A 382 -0.50 -6.00 24.44
CA GLU A 382 -1.85 -6.28 23.95
C GLU A 382 -2.38 -5.16 23.04
N HIS A 383 -2.17 -3.89 23.40
CA HIS A 383 -2.58 -2.77 22.54
C HIS A 383 -1.83 -2.76 21.21
N ILE A 384 -0.51 -2.97 21.25
CA ILE A 384 0.33 -3.05 20.05
C ILE A 384 -0.03 -4.28 19.22
N GLN A 385 -0.19 -5.45 19.85
CA GLN A 385 -0.60 -6.72 19.24
C GLN A 385 -1.95 -6.56 18.53
N HIS A 386 -2.96 -6.04 19.22
CA HIS A 386 -4.29 -5.79 18.65
C HIS A 386 -4.24 -4.78 17.49
N LEU A 387 -3.47 -3.69 17.64
CA LEU A 387 -3.28 -2.71 16.57
C LEU A 387 -2.64 -3.37 15.34
N CYS A 388 -1.51 -4.06 15.50
CA CYS A 388 -0.81 -4.73 14.42
C CYS A 388 -1.70 -5.78 13.72
N PHE A 389 -2.47 -6.55 14.49
CA PHE A 389 -3.43 -7.52 13.94
C PHE A 389 -4.53 -6.82 13.12
N THR A 390 -5.10 -5.74 13.67
CA THR A 390 -6.13 -4.94 13.00
C THR A 390 -5.61 -4.36 11.69
N LEU A 391 -4.40 -3.79 11.69
CA LEU A 391 -3.78 -3.23 10.49
C LEU A 391 -3.49 -4.28 9.40
N CYS A 392 -3.31 -5.55 9.75
CA CYS A 392 -3.26 -6.61 8.75
C CYS A 392 -4.63 -6.78 8.06
N HIS A 393 -5.73 -6.69 8.82
CA HIS A 393 -7.09 -6.85 8.30
C HIS A 393 -7.61 -5.63 7.52
N LEU A 394 -6.95 -4.47 7.64
CA LEU A 394 -7.28 -3.26 6.89
C LEU A 394 -6.57 -3.17 5.53
N TYR A 395 -5.89 -4.22 5.10
CA TYR A 395 -5.19 -4.22 3.82
C TYR A 395 -6.12 -4.17 2.61
N GLY A 396 -6.17 -2.99 1.97
CA GLY A 396 -7.17 -2.68 0.97
C GLY A 396 -7.05 -3.31 -0.43
N TYR A 397 -6.15 -4.26 -0.68
CA TYR A 397 -6.01 -4.88 -2.02
C TYR A 397 -6.52 -6.32 -2.12
N CYS A 398 -6.89 -6.95 -1.01
CA CYS A 398 -7.50 -8.27 -0.98
C CYS A 398 -8.40 -8.45 0.24
N ARG A 399 -9.23 -9.50 0.24
CA ARG A 399 -10.14 -9.80 1.36
C ARG A 399 -9.52 -10.64 2.48
N LEU A 400 -8.32 -11.16 2.25
CA LEU A 400 -7.57 -11.95 3.22
C LEU A 400 -6.51 -11.06 3.86
N ALA A 401 -6.33 -11.20 5.17
CA ALA A 401 -5.23 -10.55 5.87
C ALA A 401 -3.88 -11.09 5.34
N PRO A 402 -2.95 -10.22 4.96
CA PRO A 402 -1.57 -10.60 4.72
C PRO A 402 -0.81 -10.81 6.04
N ALA A 403 0.42 -11.28 5.95
CA ALA A 403 1.28 -11.51 7.11
C ALA A 403 1.72 -10.22 7.82
N LEU A 404 1.83 -9.12 7.08
CA LEU A 404 2.37 -7.85 7.57
C LEU A 404 1.26 -6.78 7.63
N PRO A 405 1.36 -5.78 8.52
CA PRO A 405 0.43 -4.67 8.57
C PRO A 405 0.34 -3.92 7.24
N ALA A 406 -0.86 -3.41 6.91
CA ALA A 406 -1.09 -2.66 5.68
C ALA A 406 -0.11 -1.49 5.45
N PRO A 407 0.23 -0.63 6.45
CA PRO A 407 1.17 0.47 6.25
C PRO A 407 2.54 0.02 5.69
N VAL A 408 3.06 -1.09 6.22
CA VAL A 408 4.36 -1.64 5.80
C VAL A 408 4.29 -2.21 4.39
N ILE A 409 3.22 -2.94 4.07
CA ILE A 409 3.02 -3.45 2.71
C ILE A 409 2.86 -2.30 1.71
N TYR A 410 2.22 -1.21 2.11
CA TYR A 410 2.11 -0.01 1.29
C TYR A 410 3.46 0.67 1.10
N ALA A 411 4.26 0.85 2.15
CA ALA A 411 5.61 1.40 2.04
C ALA A 411 6.48 0.58 1.06
N HIS A 412 6.42 -0.76 1.16
CA HIS A 412 7.10 -1.64 0.21
C HIS A 412 6.67 -1.40 -1.25
N LYS A 413 5.37 -1.23 -1.48
CA LYS A 413 4.84 -0.95 -2.82
C LYS A 413 5.21 0.43 -3.33
N VAL A 414 5.26 1.43 -2.45
CA VAL A 414 5.70 2.79 -2.78
C VAL A 414 7.19 2.78 -3.15
N ALA A 415 8.03 2.07 -2.41
CA ALA A 415 9.45 1.92 -2.74
C ALA A 415 9.65 1.22 -4.09
N GLU A 416 8.96 0.09 -4.32
CA GLU A 416 8.99 -0.63 -5.60
C GLU A 416 8.48 0.23 -6.76
N ARG A 417 7.46 1.07 -6.51
CA ARG A 417 6.94 2.01 -7.51
C ARG A 417 7.98 3.08 -7.85
N GLY A 418 8.61 3.68 -6.83
CA GLY A 418 9.70 4.64 -7.01
C GLY A 418 10.89 4.04 -7.76
N ARG A 419 11.27 2.79 -7.44
CA ARG A 419 12.32 2.04 -8.14
C ARG A 419 12.05 1.93 -9.64
N LEU A 420 10.81 1.63 -10.03
CA LEU A 420 10.43 1.55 -11.44
C LEU A 420 10.54 2.91 -12.15
N TYR A 421 10.27 4.03 -11.46
CA TYR A 421 10.46 5.36 -12.05
C TYR A 421 11.95 5.65 -12.32
N TYR A 422 12.81 5.45 -11.32
CA TYR A 422 14.26 5.67 -11.49
C TYR A 422 14.88 4.71 -12.52
N GLN A 423 14.41 3.45 -12.57
CA GLN A 423 14.83 2.50 -13.60
C GLN A 423 14.50 3.01 -15.00
N HIS A 424 13.29 3.54 -15.22
CA HIS A 424 12.90 4.07 -16.53
C HIS A 424 13.75 5.29 -16.94
N LEU A 425 14.01 6.21 -16.00
CA LEU A 425 14.85 7.38 -16.25
C LEU A 425 16.29 7.00 -16.62
N ASN A 426 16.88 6.04 -15.90
CA ASN A 426 18.23 5.56 -16.18
C ASN A 426 18.32 4.85 -17.55
N ASN A 427 17.31 4.04 -17.90
CA ASN A 427 17.27 3.34 -19.18
C ASN A 427 17.01 4.28 -20.37
N GLY A 428 16.37 5.44 -20.15
CA GLY A 428 16.14 6.47 -21.18
C GLY A 428 17.33 7.41 -21.41
N SER A 429 18.42 7.29 -20.63
CA SER A 429 19.54 8.24 -20.62
C SER A 429 20.62 8.01 -21.68
N ASP A 430 20.34 7.24 -22.75
CA ASP A 430 21.18 7.17 -23.96
C ASP A 430 21.05 8.44 -24.87
N SER A 431 20.44 9.53 -24.39
CA SER A 431 20.35 10.79 -25.14
C SER A 431 20.45 12.07 -24.29
N GLY A 432 20.98 12.02 -23.07
CA GLY A 432 21.18 13.23 -22.27
C GLY A 432 22.07 12.99 -21.06
N SER A 433 23.33 13.40 -21.17
CA SER A 433 24.29 13.43 -20.07
C SER A 433 23.74 14.23 -18.88
N VAL A 434 23.38 13.56 -17.78
CA VAL A 434 23.31 14.21 -16.47
C VAL A 434 24.72 14.26 -15.89
N SER A 435 25.27 15.46 -15.85
CA SER A 435 26.56 15.78 -15.24
C SER A 435 26.59 15.33 -13.79
N SER A 436 27.55 14.47 -13.45
CA SER A 436 27.96 14.20 -12.08
C SER A 436 28.67 15.44 -11.52
N THR A 437 27.91 16.36 -10.93
CA THR A 437 28.45 17.50 -10.19
C THR A 437 28.00 17.45 -8.74
N GLY A 438 28.95 17.24 -7.84
CA GLY A 438 28.92 17.74 -6.46
C GLY A 438 28.09 16.94 -5.47
N ASP A 439 28.79 16.30 -4.53
CA ASP A 439 28.32 15.55 -3.36
C ASP A 439 27.66 16.42 -2.27
N HIS A 440 26.80 17.38 -2.66
CA HIS A 440 25.92 18.14 -1.77
C HIS A 440 24.52 18.19 -2.41
N GLY A 441 23.85 17.05 -2.44
CA GLY A 441 22.50 16.91 -3.00
C GLY A 441 21.46 17.56 -2.09
N ASP A 442 20.78 18.57 -2.61
CA ASP A 442 19.56 19.13 -2.00
C ASP A 442 18.54 17.99 -1.83
N ALA A 443 18.00 17.79 -0.62
CA ALA A 443 17.10 16.67 -0.30
C ALA A 443 15.84 16.62 -1.19
N MET A 444 15.50 17.74 -1.84
CA MET A 444 14.45 17.79 -2.87
C MET A 444 14.84 17.16 -4.21
N SER A 445 16.13 17.12 -4.58
CA SER A 445 16.61 16.53 -5.83
C SER A 445 16.49 15.00 -5.87
N ASP A 446 16.40 14.37 -4.70
CA ASP A 446 16.25 12.91 -4.56
C ASP A 446 14.79 12.45 -4.62
N GLN A 447 13.81 13.35 -4.77
CA GLN A 447 12.39 13.01 -4.91
C GLN A 447 11.89 13.35 -6.31
N LEU A 448 11.21 12.39 -6.96
CA LEU A 448 10.55 12.66 -8.24
C LEU A 448 9.19 13.32 -7.99
N PRO A 449 8.85 14.42 -8.69
CA PRO A 449 7.58 15.10 -8.49
C PRO A 449 6.43 14.28 -9.07
N LEU A 450 5.63 13.67 -8.20
CA LEU A 450 4.34 13.06 -8.58
C LEU A 450 3.38 14.13 -9.10
N HIS A 451 2.56 13.76 -10.08
CA HIS A 451 1.55 14.65 -10.60
C HIS A 451 0.52 15.01 -9.50
N GLU A 452 0.12 16.29 -9.45
CA GLU A 452 -0.76 16.86 -8.42
C GLU A 452 -2.05 16.04 -8.18
N ASN A 453 -2.67 15.55 -9.25
CA ASN A 453 -3.88 14.72 -9.19
C ASN A 453 -3.73 13.40 -8.43
N ILE A 454 -2.53 12.81 -8.37
CA ILE A 454 -2.33 11.47 -7.79
C ILE A 454 -1.41 11.44 -6.58
N LYS A 455 -0.64 12.51 -6.32
CA LYS A 455 0.36 12.54 -5.23
C LYS A 455 -0.24 12.26 -3.85
N ASN A 456 -1.53 12.54 -3.66
CA ASN A 456 -2.27 12.30 -2.42
C ASN A 456 -3.27 11.13 -2.53
N THR A 457 -3.01 10.19 -3.45
CA THR A 457 -3.79 8.96 -3.65
C THR A 457 -2.94 7.71 -3.41
N MET A 458 -3.56 6.54 -3.36
CA MET A 458 -2.86 5.25 -3.23
C MET A 458 -2.36 4.72 -4.58
N TYR A 459 -1.58 5.52 -5.32
CA TYR A 459 -1.20 5.31 -6.73
C TYR A 459 -0.40 4.00 -7.01
N TRP A 460 0.25 3.45 -5.98
CA TRP A 460 1.20 2.32 -6.05
C TRP A 460 0.63 0.94 -6.39
#